data_AF-A0A376D6L2-F1
#
_entry.id   AF-A0A376D6L2-F1
#
_cell.length_a   1.000
_cell.length_b   1.000
_cell.length_c   1.000
_cell.angle_alpha   90.00
_cell.angle_beta   90.00
_cell.angle_gamma   90.00
#
_symmetry.space_group_name_H-M   'P 1'
#
loop_
_entity.id
_entity.type
_entity.pdbx_description
1 polymer ?
#
loop_
_entity_poly.entity_id
_entity_poly.type
_entity_poly.pdbx_seq_one_letter_code
_entity_poly.pdbx_strand_id
1 'polypeptide(L)'
;MIMIAVVTSLAVRTPNPRMAAIDFLLGALLALPIGALYYLLILPASEPSLMLLCLSLGGLTFLCGMAVQKRCLGSLGTLASTLNILVLSNPMHFPLQRFLDNALGQVIGCALALRQVVRHLAAYAEAWDAAGHEASQIQPLRQLQRVLQRYRTVLLN
;
A
#
# COMPACT_ATOMS: atom_id res chain seq x y z
N MET A 1 12.42 -0.54 4.06
CA MET A 1 12.69 -1.25 2.80
C MET A 1 12.06 -2.66 2.74
N ILE A 2 12.09 -3.44 3.82
CA ILE A 2 11.56 -4.82 3.85
C ILE A 2 10.06 -4.90 3.50
N MET A 3 9.22 -4.03 4.08
CA MET A 3 7.75 -4.05 3.84
C MET A 3 7.37 -3.74 2.39
N ILE A 4 8.09 -2.85 1.71
CA ILE A 4 7.83 -2.51 0.30
C ILE A 4 8.14 -3.72 -0.58
N ALA A 5 9.24 -4.43 -0.33
CA ALA A 5 9.58 -5.64 -1.08
C ALA A 5 8.51 -6.73 -0.95
N VAL A 6 7.98 -6.93 0.27
CA VAL A 6 6.91 -7.91 0.53
C VAL A 6 5.63 -7.51 -0.21
N VAL A 7 5.20 -6.25 -0.09
CA VAL A 7 4.00 -5.73 -0.76
C VAL A 7 4.14 -5.83 -2.29
N THR A 8 5.28 -5.44 -2.86
CA THR A 8 5.52 -5.51 -4.31
C THR A 8 5.53 -6.95 -4.81
N SER A 9 6.18 -7.86 -4.09
CA SER A 9 6.23 -9.29 -4.49
C SER A 9 4.85 -9.96 -4.51
N LEU A 10 3.94 -9.51 -3.65
CA LEU A 10 2.56 -10.01 -3.58
C LEU A 10 1.66 -9.33 -4.60
N ALA A 11 1.81 -8.02 -4.82
CA ALA A 11 1.07 -7.28 -5.85
C ALA A 11 1.29 -7.85 -7.26
N VAL A 12 2.52 -8.27 -7.59
CA VAL A 12 2.86 -8.89 -8.88
C VAL A 12 2.15 -10.23 -9.10
N ARG A 13 1.75 -10.93 -8.02
CA ARG A 13 1.04 -12.22 -8.08
C ARG A 13 -0.47 -12.06 -8.27
N THR A 14 -0.99 -10.83 -8.29
CA THR A 14 -2.42 -10.59 -8.37
C THR A 14 -2.89 -10.60 -9.83
N PRO A 15 -4.01 -11.28 -10.15
CA PRO A 15 -4.53 -11.34 -11.52
C PRO A 15 -5.11 -9.99 -11.98
N ASN A 16 -5.49 -9.13 -11.04
CA ASN A 16 -6.07 -7.82 -11.29
C ASN A 16 -5.33 -6.73 -10.48
N PRO A 17 -4.39 -6.00 -11.10
CA PRO A 17 -3.59 -4.98 -10.42
C PRO A 17 -4.39 -3.76 -9.98
N ARG A 18 -5.49 -3.43 -10.67
CA ARG A 18 -6.37 -2.32 -10.29
C ARG A 18 -7.05 -2.62 -8.96
N MET A 19 -7.61 -3.81 -8.83
CA MET A 19 -8.28 -4.24 -7.60
C MET A 19 -7.29 -4.32 -6.43
N ALA A 20 -6.07 -4.82 -6.68
CA ALA A 20 -4.99 -4.81 -5.70
C ALA A 20 -4.61 -3.40 -5.20
N ALA A 21 -4.55 -2.42 -6.10
CA ALA A 21 -4.22 -1.05 -5.73
C ALA A 21 -5.36 -0.35 -4.98
N ILE A 22 -6.62 -0.60 -5.36
CA ILE A 22 -7.79 -0.11 -4.64
C ILE A 22 -7.87 -0.74 -3.25
N ASP A 23 -7.64 -2.05 -3.15
CA ASP A 23 -7.59 -2.76 -1.87
C ASP A 23 -6.50 -2.18 -0.96
N PHE A 24 -5.33 -1.85 -1.52
CA PHE A 24 -4.26 -1.20 -0.76
C PHE A 24 -4.67 0.20 -0.27
N LEU A 25 -5.34 1.00 -1.11
CA LEU A 25 -5.86 2.31 -0.73
C LEU A 25 -6.94 2.21 0.36
N LEU A 26 -7.86 1.25 0.24
CA LEU A 26 -8.86 0.94 1.27
C LEU A 26 -8.19 0.48 2.56
N GLY A 27 -7.11 -0.30 2.45
CA GLY A 27 -6.28 -0.71 3.56
C GLY A 27 -5.62 0.48 4.28
N ALA A 28 -5.09 1.44 3.52
CA ALA A 28 -4.53 2.69 4.05
C ALA A 28 -5.61 3.57 4.70
N LEU A 29 -6.84 3.57 4.17
CA LEU A 29 -7.97 4.26 4.79
C LEU A 29 -8.40 3.58 6.11
N LEU A 30 -8.40 2.25 6.17
CA LEU A 30 -8.65 1.47 7.39
C LEU A 30 -7.52 1.63 8.44
N ALA A 31 -6.32 2.00 8.02
CA ALA A 31 -5.23 2.31 8.94
C ALA A 31 -5.47 3.61 9.73
N LEU A 32 -6.29 4.55 9.25
CA LEU A 32 -6.64 5.76 9.99
C LEU A 32 -7.38 5.47 11.31
N PRO A 33 -8.52 4.75 11.32
CA PRO A 33 -9.22 4.46 12.56
C PRO A 33 -8.43 3.51 13.47
N ILE A 34 -7.70 2.54 12.91
CA ILE A 34 -6.87 1.62 13.69
C ILE A 34 -5.66 2.35 14.29
N GLY A 35 -5.00 3.19 13.49
CA GLY A 35 -3.91 4.05 13.93
C GLY A 35 -4.36 5.03 15.00
N ALA A 36 -5.53 5.66 14.83
CA ALA A 36 -6.12 6.56 15.83
C ALA A 36 -6.44 5.84 17.14
N LEU A 37 -6.97 4.61 17.07
CA LEU A 37 -7.22 3.78 18.27
C LEU A 37 -5.92 3.47 19.00
N TYR A 38 -4.86 3.11 18.26
CA TYR A 38 -3.54 2.93 18.84
C TYR A 38 -2.98 4.22 19.45
N TYR A 39 -3.15 5.35 18.76
CA TYR A 39 -2.65 6.66 19.16
C TYR A 39 -3.36 7.25 20.37
N LEU A 40 -4.66 6.99 20.54
CA LEU A 40 -5.50 7.58 21.58
C LEU A 40 -5.68 6.70 22.81
N LEU A 41 -5.70 5.37 22.66
CA LEU A 41 -6.05 4.46 23.76
C LEU A 41 -4.87 3.59 24.20
N ILE A 42 -4.07 3.08 23.26
CA ILE A 42 -3.09 2.03 23.55
C ILE A 42 -1.72 2.63 23.91
N LEU A 43 -1.25 3.61 23.16
CA LEU A 43 0.00 4.34 23.43
C LEU A 43 0.02 5.02 24.82
N PRO A 44 -0.99 5.83 25.21
CA PRO A 44 -0.99 6.44 26.54
C PRO A 44 -1.13 5.43 27.69
N ALA A 45 -1.74 4.26 27.44
CA ALA A 45 -1.81 3.19 28.45
C ALA A 45 -0.51 2.37 28.55
N SER A 46 0.36 2.44 27.54
CA SER A 46 1.61 1.67 27.46
C SER A 46 2.84 2.42 28.01
N GLU A 47 2.65 3.65 28.51
CA GLU A 47 3.68 4.52 29.11
C GLU A 47 4.68 3.84 30.06
N PRO A 48 4.32 2.82 30.89
CA PRO A 48 5.28 2.26 31.84
C PRO A 48 6.06 1.03 31.35
N SER A 49 5.72 0.39 30.22
CA SER A 49 6.40 -0.86 29.86
C SER A 49 6.55 -1.10 28.35
N LEU A 50 7.81 -1.11 27.90
CA LEU A 50 8.24 -1.50 26.56
C LEU A 50 7.66 -2.86 26.13
N MET A 51 7.46 -3.77 27.10
CA MET A 51 6.89 -5.09 26.86
C MET A 51 5.42 -5.03 26.39
N LEU A 52 4.61 -4.12 26.94
CA LEU A 52 3.19 -3.96 26.57
C LEU A 52 3.05 -3.31 25.19
N LEU A 53 3.93 -2.37 24.86
CA LEU A 53 4.03 -1.80 23.52
C LEU A 53 4.42 -2.87 22.48
N CYS A 54 5.39 -3.73 22.82
CA CYS A 54 5.80 -4.82 21.95
C CYS A 54 4.69 -5.87 21.78
N LEU A 55 3.95 -6.18 22.85
CA LEU A 55 2.86 -7.15 22.81
C LEU A 55 1.64 -6.62 22.03
N SER A 56 1.32 -5.32 22.15
CA SER A 56 0.25 -4.70 21.37
C SER A 56 0.60 -4.62 19.88
N LEU A 57 1.77 -4.10 19.53
CA LEU A 57 2.27 -4.09 18.15
C LEU A 57 2.41 -5.50 17.58
N GLY A 58 2.92 -6.44 18.37
CA GLY A 58 3.03 -7.87 18.05
C GLY A 58 1.66 -8.51 17.77
N GLY A 59 0.65 -8.21 18.59
CA GLY A 59 -0.73 -8.67 18.38
C GLY A 59 -1.34 -8.11 17.10
N LEU A 60 -1.19 -6.80 16.84
CA LEU A 60 -1.69 -6.17 15.61
C LEU A 60 -1.01 -6.74 14.37
N THR A 61 0.32 -6.87 14.40
CA THR A 61 1.10 -7.42 13.29
C THR A 61 0.79 -8.90 13.04
N PHE A 62 0.54 -9.67 14.09
CA PHE A 62 0.11 -11.07 13.99
C PHE A 62 -1.29 -11.21 13.38
N LEU A 63 -2.26 -10.44 13.86
CA LEU A 63 -3.64 -10.45 13.33
C LEU A 63 -3.68 -10.02 11.86
N CYS A 64 -2.99 -8.94 11.52
CA CYS A 64 -2.83 -8.54 10.12
C CYS A 64 -2.10 -9.62 9.33
N GLY A 65 -1.00 -10.18 9.84
CA GLY A 65 -0.25 -11.27 9.19
C GLY A 65 -1.11 -12.50 8.88
N MET A 66 -2.05 -12.87 9.77
CA MET A 66 -3.05 -13.92 9.48
C MET A 66 -4.03 -13.51 8.38
N ALA A 67 -4.45 -12.24 8.35
CA ALA A 67 -5.32 -11.72 7.28
C ALA A 67 -4.61 -11.69 5.91
N VAL A 68 -3.28 -11.50 5.87
CA VAL A 68 -2.47 -11.54 4.64
C VAL A 68 -2.49 -12.93 4.01
N GLN A 69 -2.44 -14.00 4.82
CA GLN A 69 -2.45 -15.38 4.30
C GLN A 69 -3.75 -15.70 3.54
N LYS A 70 -4.84 -14.99 3.83
CA LYS A 70 -6.13 -15.13 3.12
C LYS A 70 -6.19 -14.38 1.78
N ARG A 71 -5.05 -13.91 1.24
CA ARG A 71 -4.93 -13.10 0.00
C ARG A 71 -5.65 -11.75 0.05
N CYS A 72 -5.96 -11.22 1.22
CA CYS A 72 -6.56 -9.89 1.35
C CYS A 72 -5.44 -8.82 1.36
N LEU A 73 -5.11 -8.28 0.18
CA LEU A 73 -4.01 -7.31 0.00
C LEU A 73 -4.24 -6.02 0.80
N GLY A 74 -5.50 -5.66 1.06
CA GLY A 74 -5.85 -4.51 1.88
C GLY A 74 -5.28 -4.59 3.30
N SER A 75 -5.17 -5.79 3.88
CA SER A 75 -4.60 -5.97 5.23
C SER A 75 -3.10 -5.61 5.29
N LEU A 76 -2.35 -5.80 4.20
CA LEU A 76 -0.96 -5.34 4.10
C LEU A 76 -0.88 -3.82 4.02
N GLY A 77 -1.78 -3.21 3.26
CA GLY A 77 -1.92 -1.76 3.19
C GLY A 77 -2.22 -1.17 4.57
N THR A 78 -3.09 -1.83 5.34
CA THR A 78 -3.40 -1.44 6.71
C THR A 78 -2.20 -1.55 7.64
N LEU A 79 -1.47 -2.67 7.62
CA LEU A 79 -0.30 -2.87 8.48
C LEU A 79 0.82 -1.88 8.15
N ALA A 80 1.19 -1.76 6.86
CA ALA A 80 2.24 -0.85 6.42
C ALA A 80 1.90 0.61 6.74
N SER A 81 0.63 1.00 6.57
CA SER A 81 0.17 2.37 6.84
C SER A 81 0.05 2.65 8.34
N THR A 82 -0.47 1.71 9.13
CA THR A 82 -0.58 1.88 10.58
C THR A 82 0.80 2.04 11.21
N LEU A 83 1.77 1.22 10.81
CA LEU A 83 3.15 1.32 11.32
C LEU A 83 3.86 2.60 10.85
N ASN A 84 3.54 3.11 9.66
CA ASN A 84 4.12 4.34 9.14
C ASN A 84 3.55 5.60 9.83
N ILE A 85 2.26 5.57 10.18
CA ILE A 85 1.58 6.65 10.91
C ILE A 85 1.97 6.65 12.39
N LEU A 86 2.19 5.46 12.98
CA LEU A 86 2.75 5.34 14.33
C LEU A 86 4.21 5.78 14.33
N VAL A 87 4.44 7.03 14.67
CA VAL A 87 5.77 7.51 15.03
C VAL A 87 6.16 6.83 16.34
N LEU A 88 7.09 5.86 16.30
CA LEU A 88 7.63 5.13 17.48
C LEU A 88 8.45 6.03 18.45
N SER A 89 8.23 7.33 18.44
CA SER A 89 8.86 8.27 19.36
C SER A 89 7.84 8.56 20.45
N ASN A 90 8.13 8.19 21.69
CA ASN A 90 7.26 8.40 22.85
C ASN A 90 7.23 9.89 23.23
N PRO A 91 6.25 10.70 22.81
CA PRO A 91 6.27 12.13 23.07
C PRO A 91 5.35 12.44 24.26
N MET A 92 5.89 13.05 25.31
CA MET A 92 5.13 13.56 26.47
C MET A 92 3.97 14.54 26.13
N HIS A 93 3.84 14.96 24.87
CA HIS A 93 2.71 15.72 24.35
C HIS A 93 2.26 15.12 23.03
N PHE A 94 1.00 14.67 22.98
CA PHE A 94 0.40 13.99 21.84
C PHE A 94 -0.11 15.00 20.79
N PRO A 95 0.61 15.24 19.67
CA PRO A 95 0.20 16.23 18.69
C PRO A 95 -0.71 15.57 17.65
N LEU A 96 -2.02 15.65 17.88
CA LEU A 96 -3.05 15.17 16.93
C LEU A 96 -2.79 15.69 15.50
N GLN A 97 -2.28 16.91 15.39
CA GLN A 97 -1.94 17.56 14.12
C GLN A 97 -0.87 16.78 13.35
N ARG A 98 0.18 16.29 14.03
CA ARG A 98 1.23 15.48 13.41
C ARG A 98 0.72 14.11 12.97
N PHE A 99 -0.19 13.52 13.73
CA PHE A 99 -0.86 12.28 13.33
C PHE A 99 -1.70 12.49 12.07
N LEU A 100 -2.51 13.55 12.04
CA LEU A 100 -3.36 13.89 10.89
C LEU A 100 -2.52 14.23 9.65
N ASP A 101 -1.45 15.00 9.79
CA ASP A 101 -0.58 15.36 8.66
C ASP A 101 0.07 14.13 8.02
N ASN A 102 0.57 13.19 8.85
CA ASN A 102 1.14 11.94 8.35
C ASN A 102 0.10 11.03 7.69
N ALA A 103 -1.07 10.88 8.33
CA ALA A 103 -2.12 9.99 7.85
C ALA A 103 -2.78 10.52 6.57
N LEU A 104 -3.11 11.81 6.53
CA LEU A 104 -3.65 12.47 5.33
C LEU A 104 -2.62 12.50 4.21
N GLY A 105 -1.35 12.83 4.51
CA GLY A 105 -0.26 12.78 3.54
C GLY A 105 -0.10 11.39 2.92
N GLN A 106 -0.26 10.32 3.72
CA GLN A 106 -0.20 8.95 3.22
C GLN A 106 -1.39 8.58 2.34
N VAL A 107 -2.62 8.90 2.74
CA VAL A 107 -3.82 8.58 1.95
C VAL A 107 -3.82 9.36 0.63
N ILE A 108 -3.52 10.67 0.69
CA ILE A 108 -3.45 11.53 -0.49
C ILE A 108 -2.29 11.08 -1.39
N GLY A 109 -1.12 10.81 -0.82
CA GLY A 109 0.04 10.31 -1.56
C GLY A 109 -0.23 8.98 -2.27
N CYS A 110 -0.94 8.06 -1.61
CA CYS A 110 -1.31 6.78 -2.20
C CYS A 110 -2.32 6.95 -3.35
N ALA A 111 -3.32 7.83 -3.19
CA ALA A 111 -4.29 8.14 -4.23
C ALA A 111 -3.65 8.81 -5.46
N LEU A 112 -2.73 9.76 -5.23
CA LEU A 112 -1.99 10.43 -6.30
C LEU A 112 -1.05 9.46 -7.02
N ALA A 113 -0.35 8.59 -6.29
CA ALA A 113 0.51 7.58 -6.87
C ALA A 113 -0.28 6.63 -7.79
N LEU A 114 -1.46 6.17 -7.36
CA LEU A 114 -2.34 5.35 -8.19
C LEU A 114 -2.72 6.08 -9.49
N ARG A 115 -3.14 7.34 -9.40
CA ARG A 115 -3.49 8.16 -10.56
C ARG A 115 -2.30 8.35 -11.50
N GLN A 116 -1.11 8.58 -10.95
CA GLN A 116 0.12 8.79 -11.72
C GLN A 116 0.53 7.52 -12.47
N VAL A 117 0.45 6.35 -11.83
CA VAL A 117 0.72 5.05 -12.46
C VAL A 117 -0.25 4.77 -13.60
N VAL A 118 -1.55 5.02 -13.40
CA VAL A 118 -2.57 4.85 -14.46
C VAL A 118 -2.29 5.75 -15.66
N ARG A 119 -1.96 7.04 -15.43
CA ARG A 119 -1.62 7.98 -16.50
C ARG A 119 -0.37 7.56 -17.28
N HIS A 120 0.70 7.15 -16.59
CA HIS A 120 1.92 6.72 -17.26
C HIS A 120 1.72 5.44 -18.05
N LEU A 121 0.96 4.47 -17.53
CA LEU A 121 0.66 3.24 -18.29
C LEU A 121 -0.17 3.54 -19.54
N ALA A 122 -1.14 4.45 -19.47
CA ALA A 122 -1.95 4.86 -20.61
C ALA A 122 -1.07 5.52 -21.70
N ALA A 123 -0.24 6.50 -21.31
CA ALA A 123 0.69 7.16 -22.23
C ALA A 123 1.71 6.18 -22.83
N TYR A 124 2.20 5.23 -22.05
CA TYR A 124 3.13 4.21 -22.52
C TYR A 124 2.45 3.25 -23.51
N ALA A 125 1.19 2.88 -23.27
CA ALA A 125 0.42 2.05 -24.19
C ALA A 125 0.15 2.76 -25.53
N GLU A 126 -0.20 4.06 -25.49
CA GLU A 126 -0.40 4.88 -26.69
C GLU A 126 0.91 5.05 -27.49
N ALA A 127 2.03 5.30 -26.80
CA ALA A 127 3.35 5.38 -27.43
C ALA A 127 3.78 4.04 -28.07
N TRP A 128 3.42 2.91 -27.45
CA TRP A 128 3.68 1.58 -27.98
C TRP A 128 2.80 1.22 -29.18
N ASP A 129 1.52 1.63 -29.18
CA ASP A 129 0.64 1.48 -30.35
C ASP A 129 1.17 2.34 -31.52
N ALA A 130 1.68 3.55 -31.25
CA ALA A 130 2.30 4.42 -32.24
C ALA A 130 3.64 3.87 -32.78
N ALA A 131 4.43 3.18 -31.96
CA ALA A 131 5.68 2.52 -32.35
C ALA A 131 5.46 1.13 -33.02
N GLY A 132 4.21 0.72 -33.20
CA GLY A 132 3.75 -0.64 -33.36
C GLY A 132 4.12 -1.41 -34.64
N HIS A 133 5.19 -1.08 -35.38
CA HIS A 133 5.59 -1.86 -36.57
C HIS A 133 7.03 -2.38 -36.56
N GLU A 134 8.00 -1.75 -35.88
CA GLU A 134 9.41 -2.19 -35.95
C GLU A 134 9.84 -3.12 -34.80
N ALA A 135 9.25 -3.03 -33.62
CA ALA A 135 9.72 -3.76 -32.42
C ALA A 135 9.13 -5.18 -32.23
N SER A 136 8.23 -5.62 -33.12
CA SER A 136 7.46 -6.88 -32.98
C SER A 136 8.28 -8.17 -33.17
N GLN A 137 9.54 -8.06 -33.61
CA GLN A 137 10.43 -9.20 -33.85
C GLN A 137 11.13 -9.75 -32.60
N ILE A 138 11.26 -8.98 -31.51
CA ILE A 138 12.05 -9.40 -30.34
C ILE A 138 11.15 -10.11 -29.30
N GLN A 139 11.36 -11.41 -29.10
CA GLN A 139 10.54 -12.31 -28.27
C GLN A 139 10.25 -11.83 -26.83
N PRO A 140 11.19 -11.20 -26.08
CA PRO A 140 10.87 -10.64 -24.76
C PRO A 140 9.89 -9.44 -24.81
N LEU A 141 9.88 -8.67 -25.90
CA LEU A 141 8.94 -7.54 -26.05
C LEU A 141 7.49 -8.01 -26.19
N ARG A 142 7.25 -9.19 -26.79
CA ARG A 142 5.88 -9.77 -26.86
C ARG A 142 5.33 -10.22 -25.51
N GLN A 143 6.19 -10.67 -24.58
CA GLN A 143 5.75 -10.98 -23.22
C GLN A 143 5.39 -9.70 -22.47
N LEU A 144 6.21 -8.66 -22.59
CA LEU A 144 5.94 -7.36 -22.01
C LEU A 144 4.65 -6.76 -22.57
N GLN A 145 4.42 -6.89 -23.87
CA GLN A 145 3.22 -6.40 -24.56
C GLN A 145 1.94 -7.08 -24.05
N ARG A 146 1.98 -8.42 -23.85
CA ARG A 146 0.85 -9.15 -23.26
C ARG A 146 0.55 -8.73 -21.83
N VAL A 147 1.59 -8.46 -21.03
CA VAL A 147 1.42 -7.96 -19.66
C VAL A 147 0.87 -6.53 -19.67
N LEU A 148 1.43 -5.64 -20.49
CA LEU A 148 0.98 -4.24 -20.60
C LEU A 148 -0.45 -4.12 -21.12
N GLN A 149 -0.83 -4.89 -22.14
CA GLN A 149 -2.21 -4.92 -22.64
C GLN A 149 -3.18 -5.45 -21.58
N ARG A 150 -2.79 -6.47 -20.81
CA ARG A 150 -3.59 -6.99 -19.69
C ARG A 150 -3.72 -5.96 -18.56
N TYR A 151 -2.67 -5.18 -18.29
CA TYR A 151 -2.74 -4.08 -17.32
C TYR A 151 -3.62 -2.94 -17.85
N ARG A 152 -3.53 -2.58 -19.14
CA ARG A 152 -4.35 -1.55 -19.78
C ARG A 152 -5.84 -1.87 -19.70
N THR A 153 -6.24 -3.08 -20.07
CA THR A 153 -7.66 -3.50 -20.04
C THR A 153 -8.23 -3.57 -18.64
N VAL A 154 -7.39 -3.77 -17.62
CA VAL A 154 -7.82 -3.90 -16.23
C VAL A 154 -7.77 -2.56 -15.47
N LEU A 155 -6.87 -1.64 -15.83
CA LEU A 155 -6.72 -0.34 -15.16
C LEU A 155 -7.56 0.77 -15.79
N LEU A 156 -7.86 0.71 -17.09
CA LEU A 156 -8.58 1.78 -17.81
C LEU A 156 -10.08 1.50 -18.03
N ASN A 157 -10.52 0.24 -17.99
CA ASN A 157 -11.95 -0.13 -17.87
C ASN A 157 -12.26 -0.38 -16.41
#